data_AF-X1RKC2-F1
#
_entry.id   AF-X1RKC2-F1
#
_cell.length_a   1.000
_cell.length_b   1.000
_cell.length_c   1.000
_cell.angle_alpha   90.00
_cell.angle_beta   90.00
_cell.angle_gamma   90.00
#
_symmetry.space_group_name_H-M   'P 1'
#
loop_
_entity.id
_entity.type
_entity.pdbx_description
1 polymer ?
#
loop_
_entity_poly.entity_id
_entity_poly.type
_entity_poly.pdbx_seq_one_letter_code
_entity_poly.pdbx_strand_id
1 'polypeptide(L)' 'MKQSFFLEDIRDKAFSVARVKKGKIAADIGVGSGFISEGLIGKGLKVIAVDQSETMLAEMKNKLKTGLF' A
#
# COMPACT_ATOMS: atom_id res chain seq x y z
N MET A 1 -6.00 -6.63 -19.50
CA MET A 1 -5.49 -6.82 -18.12
C MET A 1 -4.39 -5.79 -17.88
N LYS A 2 -4.50 -4.91 -16.88
CA LYS A 2 -3.39 -4.02 -16.51
C LYS A 2 -2.24 -4.93 -16.02
N GLN A 3 -1.10 -4.89 -16.70
CA GLN A 3 0.13 -5.50 -16.20
C GLN A 3 0.40 -4.98 -14.79
N SER A 4 0.88 -5.85 -13.90
CA SER A 4 1.40 -5.46 -12.60
C SER A 4 2.53 -4.47 -12.83
N PHE A 5 2.29 -3.16 -12.68
CA PHE A 5 3.29 -2.12 -12.92
C PHE A 5 4.53 -2.28 -12.03
N PHE A 6 4.40 -3.00 -10.90
CA PHE A 6 5.45 -3.25 -9.94
C PHE A 6 5.42 -4.69 -9.45
N LEU A 7 6.59 -5.33 -9.38
CA LEU A 7 6.77 -6.67 -8.80
C LEU A 7 6.75 -6.59 -7.27
N GLU A 8 6.24 -7.65 -6.62
CA GLU A 8 6.20 -7.72 -5.15
C GLU A 8 7.60 -7.61 -4.52
N ASP A 9 8.62 -8.16 -5.19
CA ASP A 9 10.02 -8.07 -4.76
C ASP A 9 10.52 -6.62 -4.63
N ILE A 10 10.05 -5.71 -5.49
CA ILE A 10 10.42 -4.29 -5.42
C ILE A 10 9.79 -3.68 -4.16
N ARG A 11 8.53 -4.00 -3.87
CA ARG A 11 7.84 -3.56 -2.65
C ARG A 11 8.52 -4.10 -1.40
N ASP A 12 8.87 -5.38 -1.38
CA ASP A 12 9.55 -5.98 -0.23
C ASP A 12 10.96 -5.39 -0.03
N LYS A 13 11.68 -5.09 -1.12
CA LYS A 13 12.94 -4.36 -1.03
C LYS A 13 12.76 -2.97 -0.44
N ALA A 14 11.74 -2.21 -0.87
CA ALA A 14 11.42 -0.90 -0.29
C ALA A 14 11.12 -1.01 1.21
N PHE A 15 10.36 -2.02 1.64
CA PHE A 15 10.08 -2.27 3.05
C PHE A 15 11.32 -2.60 3.88
N SER A 16 12.25 -3.38 3.32
CA SER A 16 13.54 -3.68 3.94
C SER A 16 14.36 -2.40 4.16
N VAL A 17 14.47 -1.55 3.14
CA VAL A 17 15.21 -0.28 3.22
C VAL A 17 14.55 0.69 4.22
N ALA A 18 13.21 0.77 4.21
CA ALA A 18 12.44 1.59 5.15
C ALA A 18 12.39 1.01 6.58
N ARG A 19 12.97 -0.19 6.80
CA ARG A 19 12.99 -0.89 8.10
C ARG A 19 11.61 -1.01 8.72
N VAL A 20 10.64 -1.42 7.90
CA VAL A 20 9.23 -1.60 8.28
C VAL A 20 9.13 -2.53 9.51
N LYS A 21 8.36 -2.12 10.51
CA LYS A 21 8.15 -2.86 11.77
C LYS A 21 6.67 -2.89 12.12
N LYS A 22 6.18 -4.07 12.51
CA LYS A 22 4.82 -4.29 13.00
C LYS A 22 4.47 -3.30 14.13
N GLY A 23 3.24 -2.82 14.15
CA GLY A 23 2.72 -1.89 15.16
C GLY A 23 3.16 -0.44 15.00
N LYS A 24 3.97 -0.11 13.97
CA LYS A 24 4.28 1.28 13.61
C LYS A 24 3.23 1.86 12.67
N ILE A 25 3.28 3.18 12.52
CA ILE A 25 2.48 3.94 11.57
C ILE A 25 3.37 4.28 10.38
N ALA A 26 2.86 4.11 9.16
CA ALA A 26 3.51 4.56 7.92
C ALA A 26 2.62 5.61 7.22
N ALA A 27 3.26 6.57 6.56
CA ALA A 27 2.60 7.45 5.60
C ALA A 27 2.99 6.99 4.18
N ASP A 28 1.99 6.68 3.36
CA ASP A 28 2.16 6.28 1.96
C ASP A 28 1.67 7.43 1.07
N ILE A 29 2.62 8.17 0.49
CA ILE A 29 2.36 9.41 -0.27
C ILE A 29 2.42 9.09 -1.77
N GLY A 30 1.34 9.39 -2.49
CA GLY A 30 1.16 8.94 -3.87
C GLY A 30 0.75 7.47 -3.91
N VAL A 31 -0.22 7.10 -3.08
CA VAL A 31 -0.60 5.69 -2.85
C VAL A 31 -1.13 4.99 -4.11
N GLY A 32 -1.63 5.74 -5.09
CA GLY A 32 -2.27 5.18 -6.27
C GLY A 32 -3.38 4.21 -5.88
N SER A 33 -3.37 3.01 -6.45
CA SER A 33 -4.38 1.97 -6.16
C SER A 33 -4.07 1.13 -4.91
N GLY A 34 -3.05 1.51 -4.13
CA GLY A 34 -2.76 0.92 -2.82
C GLY A 34 -1.78 -0.25 -2.81
N PHE A 35 -0.92 -0.41 -3.81
CA PHE A 35 0.04 -1.53 -3.87
C PHE A 35 1.02 -1.57 -2.68
N ILE A 36 1.57 -0.41 -2.31
CA ILE A 36 2.48 -0.27 -1.15
C ILE A 36 1.67 -0.37 0.16
N SER A 37 0.58 0.39 0.28
CA SER A 37 -0.33 0.36 1.42
C SER A 37 -0.81 -1.04 1.79
N GLU A 38 -1.24 -1.86 0.83
CA GLU A 38 -1.66 -3.24 1.06
C GLU A 38 -0.54 -4.07 1.71
N GLY A 39 0.68 -3.97 1.19
CA GLY A 39 1.83 -4.70 1.76
C GLY A 39 2.21 -4.21 3.16
N LEU A 40 2.11 -2.90 3.43
CA LEU A 40 2.36 -2.33 4.76
C LEU A 40 1.31 -2.81 5.78
N ILE A 41 0.03 -2.84 5.40
CA ILE A 41 -1.06 -3.39 6.21
C ILE A 41 -0.82 -4.86 6.50
N GLY A 42 -0.46 -5.67 5.49
CA GLY A 42 -0.14 -7.09 5.66
C GLY A 42 1.05 -7.35 6.60
N LYS A 43 1.99 -6.40 6.73
CA LYS A 43 3.07 -6.44 7.74
C LYS A 43 2.66 -5.93 9.12
N GLY A 44 1.40 -5.58 9.31
CA GLY A 44 0.80 -5.17 10.59
C GLY A 44 1.08 -3.72 10.96
N LEU A 45 1.20 -2.83 9.97
CA LEU A 45 1.29 -1.39 10.19
C LEU A 45 -0.07 -0.73 10.03
N LYS A 46 -0.26 0.40 10.73
CA LYS A 46 -1.33 1.33 10.40
C LYS A 46 -0.82 2.28 9.32
N VAL A 47 -1.58 2.46 8.25
CA VAL A 47 -1.17 3.29 7.10
C VAL A 47 -2.03 4.54 7.01
N ILE A 48 -1.38 5.69 6.87
CA ILE A 48 -2.00 6.95 6.44
C ILE A 48 -1.72 7.07 4.94
N ALA A 49 -2.72 6.74 4.13
CA ALA A 49 -2.61 6.78 2.67
C ALA A 49 -3.03 8.16 2.14
N VAL A 50 -2.18 8.77 1.31
CA VAL A 50 -2.40 10.09 0.73
C VAL A 50 -2.24 10.00 -0.78
N ASP A 51 -3.27 10.41 -1.51
CA ASP A 51 -3.19 10.68 -2.96
C ASP A 51 -4.04 11.92 -3.25
N GLN A 52 -3.65 12.67 -4.27
CA GLN A 52 -4.44 13.80 -4.74
C GLN A 52 -5.60 13.34 -5.65
N SER A 53 -5.50 12.15 -6.25
CA SER A 53 -6.52 11.62 -7.14
C SER A 53 -7.62 10.93 -6.34
N GLU A 54 -8.80 11.53 -6.31
CA GLU A 54 -9.98 10.93 -5.70
C GLU A 54 -10.34 9.58 -6.34
N THR A 55 -10.14 9.45 -7.65
CA THR A 55 -10.37 8.19 -8.38
C THR A 55 -9.44 7.09 -7.87
N MET A 56 -8.14 7.37 -7.69
CA MET A 56 -7.20 6.38 -7.15
C MET A 56 -7.55 5.99 -5.71
N LEU A 57 -7.94 6.97 -4.88
CA LEU A 57 -8.40 6.71 -3.52
C LEU A 57 -9.66 5.83 -3.50
N ALA A 58 -10.58 6.01 -4.44
CA ALA A 58 -11.76 5.16 -4.57
C ALA A 58 -11.39 3.73 -5.01
N GLU A 59 -10.50 3.58 -6.01
CA GLU A 59 -9.97 2.28 -6.42
C GLU A 59 -9.29 1.54 -5.27
N MET A 60 -8.41 2.22 -4.53
CA MET A 60 -7.73 1.68 -3.35
C MET A 60 -8.74 1.25 -2.28
N LYS A 61 -9.70 2.10 -1.94
CA LYS A 61 -10.74 1.76 -0.95
C LYS A 61 -11.53 0.53 -1.36
N ASN A 62 -11.88 0.40 -2.64
CA ASN A 62 -12.58 -0.78 -3.14
C ASN A 62 -11.72 -2.04 -3.03
N LYS A 63 -10.45 -1.96 -3.44
CA LYS A 63 -9.48 -3.05 -3.33
C LYS A 63 -9.30 -3.53 -1.89
N LEU A 64 -9.10 -2.60 -0.95
CA LEU A 64 -8.85 -2.93 0.46
C LEU A 64 -10.10 -3.35 1.22
N LYS A 65 -11.31 -2.96 0.78
CA LYS A 65 -12.57 -3.46 1.36
C LYS A 65 -12.81 -4.93 1.07
N THR A 66 -12.39 -5.42 -0.09
CA THR A 66 -12.58 -6.83 -0.50
C THR A 66 -11.52 -7.76 0.07
N GLY A 67 -10.37 -7.23 0.51
CA GLY A 67 -9.33 -7.97 1.22
C GLY A 67 -9.45 -7.78 2.73
N LEU A 68 -10.44 -8.42 3.37
CA LEU A 68 -10.41 -8.55 4.83
C LEU A 68 -9.26 -9.48 5.23
N PHE A 69 -8.25 -8.91 5.88
CA PHE A 69 -7.33 -9.58 6.79
C PHE A 69 -7.83 -9.41 8.22
#